data_AF-A0A0H5Q7B9-F1
#
_entry.id   AF-A0A0H5Q7B9-F1
#
_cell.length_a   1.000
_cell.length_b   1.000
_cell.length_c   1.000
_cell.angle_alpha   90.00
_cell.angle_beta   90.00
_cell.angle_gamma   90.00
#
_symmetry.space_group_name_H-M   'P 1'
#
loop_
_entity.id
_entity.type
_entity.pdbx_description
1 polymer ?
#
loop_
_entity_poly.entity_id
_entity_poly.type
_entity_poly.pdbx_seq_one_letter_code
_entity_poly.pdbx_strand_id
1 'polypeptide(L)'
;MSDETPIYRLSERRKLERQIAQSRYRQVRLTFTQEQGGRCSYSIYAKGLNATWSEHQCLVRDSVVFPSPLLSTEDVCHALITMLRDQFLPGSLGD
;
A
#
# COMPACT_ATOMS: atom_id res chain seq x y z
N MET A 1 34.02 -30.30 4.13
CA MET A 1 32.93 -30.53 3.17
C MET A 1 32.32 -29.18 2.85
N SER A 2 32.78 -28.56 1.78
CA SER A 2 32.27 -27.29 1.26
C SER A 2 30.90 -27.51 0.64
N ASP A 3 29.89 -26.83 1.18
CA ASP A 3 28.52 -26.84 0.71
C ASP A 3 28.43 -26.02 -0.59
N GLU A 4 28.89 -26.60 -1.71
CA GLU A 4 28.80 -26.01 -3.03
C GLU A 4 27.36 -26.08 -3.53
N THR A 5 26.53 -25.16 -3.05
CA THR A 5 25.20 -24.98 -3.63
C THR A 5 25.40 -24.52 -5.09
N PRO A 6 24.93 -25.29 -6.09
CA PRO A 6 25.27 -25.01 -7.47
C PRO A 6 24.60 -23.72 -7.96
N ILE A 7 25.38 -22.92 -8.70
CA ILE A 7 25.08 -21.53 -9.10
C ILE A 7 23.72 -21.40 -9.84
N TYR A 8 23.25 -22.45 -10.51
CA TYR A 8 21.96 -22.42 -11.21
C TYR A 8 20.76 -22.28 -10.27
N ARG A 9 20.82 -22.76 -9.02
CA ARG A 9 19.75 -22.58 -8.01
C ARG A 9 19.62 -21.11 -7.57
N LEU A 10 20.72 -20.36 -7.52
CA LEU A 10 20.69 -18.92 -7.25
C LEU A 10 19.97 -18.15 -8.35
N SER A 11 20.01 -18.65 -9.59
CA SER A 11 19.36 -18.01 -10.75
C SER A 11 17.83 -18.12 -10.72
N GLU A 12 17.30 -19.26 -10.25
CA GLU A 12 15.86 -19.44 -10.08
C GLU A 12 15.31 -18.63 -8.91
N ARG A 13 16.04 -18.57 -7.80
CA ARG A 13 15.67 -17.72 -6.65
C ARG A 13 15.63 -16.24 -7.04
N ARG A 14 16.61 -15.74 -7.79
CA ARG A 14 16.61 -14.37 -8.34
C ARG A 14 15.50 -14.13 -9.37
N LYS A 15 15.13 -15.16 -10.15
CA LYS A 15 13.97 -15.08 -11.06
C LYS A 15 12.65 -15.00 -10.27
N LEU A 16 12.51 -15.77 -9.19
CA LEU A 16 11.37 -15.72 -8.28
C LEU A 16 11.30 -14.37 -7.55
N GLU A 17 12.42 -13.84 -7.07
CA GLU A 17 12.54 -12.50 -6.48
C GLU A 17 12.24 -11.37 -7.48
N ARG A 18 12.47 -11.58 -8.78
CA ARG A 18 12.02 -10.68 -9.86
C ARG A 18 10.53 -10.82 -10.18
N GLN A 19 9.94 -12.00 -9.97
CA GLN A 19 8.50 -12.23 -10.12
C GLN A 19 7.71 -11.68 -8.92
N ILE A 20 8.32 -11.64 -7.74
CA ILE A 20 7.77 -10.93 -6.58
C ILE A 20 7.79 -9.43 -6.91
N ALA A 21 6.62 -8.80 -6.93
CA ALA A 21 6.48 -7.38 -7.20
C ALA A 21 7.45 -6.57 -6.32
N GLN A 22 8.42 -5.91 -6.95
CA GLN A 22 9.38 -5.10 -6.24
C GLN A 22 8.73 -3.77 -5.87
N SER A 23 8.67 -3.47 -4.56
CA SER A 23 8.20 -2.16 -4.10
C SER A 23 9.12 -1.06 -4.64
N ARG A 24 8.55 -0.12 -5.39
CA ARG A 24 9.26 1.10 -5.83
C ARG A 24 9.35 2.16 -4.74
N TYR A 25 8.75 1.90 -3.58
CA TYR A 25 8.63 2.84 -2.47
C TYR A 25 9.31 2.28 -1.22
N ARG A 26 10.11 3.13 -0.55
CA ARG A 26 10.67 2.81 0.77
C ARG A 26 9.69 3.05 1.91
N GLN A 27 8.71 3.92 1.67
CA GLN A 27 7.70 4.27 2.66
C GLN A 27 6.42 4.68 1.95
N VAL A 28 5.30 4.15 2.43
CA VAL A 28 3.97 4.64 2.13
C VAL A 28 3.34 5.06 3.45
N ARG A 29 2.83 6.28 3.52
CA ARG A 29 2.10 6.81 4.67
C ARG A 29 0.65 7.01 4.25
N LEU A 30 -0.24 6.35 4.98
CA LEU A 30 -1.67 6.55 4.86
C LEU A 30 -2.15 7.33 6.07
N THR A 31 -2.92 8.36 5.82
CA THR A 31 -3.60 9.13 6.87
C THR A 31 -5.09 9.04 6.59
N PHE A 32 -5.85 8.69 7.62
CA PHE A 32 -7.29 8.57 7.57
C PHE A 32 -7.89 9.36 8.73
N THR A 33 -8.96 10.10 8.47
CA THR A 33 -9.60 10.96 9.47
C THR A 33 -11.10 10.91 9.27
N GLN A 34 -11.83 10.47 10.29
CA GLN A 34 -13.29 10.56 10.32
C GLN A 34 -13.69 11.91 10.94
N GLU A 35 -14.35 12.75 10.14
CA GLU A 35 -14.88 14.05 10.54
C GLU A 35 -16.27 13.89 11.19
N GLN A 36 -16.69 14.89 11.96
CA GLN A 36 -18.07 14.95 12.46
C GLN A 36 -19.03 15.02 11.26
N GLY A 37 -19.99 14.09 11.20
CA GLY A 37 -20.94 13.95 10.08
C GLY A 37 -20.69 12.75 9.17
N GLY A 38 -19.74 11.86 9.51
CA GLY A 38 -19.55 10.58 8.81
C GLY A 38 -18.73 10.69 7.51
N ARG A 39 -18.22 11.89 7.20
CA ARG A 39 -17.24 12.09 6.14
C ARG A 39 -15.87 11.60 6.60
N CYS A 40 -15.21 10.81 5.77
CA CYS A 40 -13.89 10.28 6.01
C CYS A 40 -12.92 10.83 4.98
N SER A 41 -11.97 11.65 5.43
CA SER A 41 -10.90 12.21 4.61
C SER A 41 -9.66 11.31 4.70
N TYR A 42 -8.97 11.10 3.59
CA TYR A 42 -7.73 10.34 3.57
C TYR A 42 -6.69 10.92 2.63
N SER A 43 -5.45 10.54 2.88
CA SER A 43 -4.35 10.86 1.98
C SER A 43 -3.30 9.76 1.98
N ILE A 44 -2.68 9.59 0.81
CA ILE A 44 -1.62 8.62 0.57
C ILE A 44 -0.40 9.41 0.13
N TYR A 45 0.66 9.29 0.91
CA TYR A 45 1.97 9.81 0.57
C TYR A 45 2.91 8.65 0.33
N ALA A 46 3.71 8.76 -0.72
CA ALA A 46 4.75 7.80 -1.00
C ALA A 46 6.10 8.48 -1.09
N LYS A 47 7.12 7.72 -0.69
CA LYS A 47 8.52 8.07 -0.84
C LYS A 47 9.18 7.02 -1.70
N GLY A 48 9.76 7.44 -2.82
CA GLY A 48 10.50 6.57 -3.71
C GLY A 48 11.65 5.88 -2.99
N LEU A 49 12.02 4.67 -3.42
CA LEU A 49 13.07 3.88 -2.80
C LEU A 49 14.40 4.65 -2.66
N ASN A 50 14.73 5.48 -3.66
CA ASN A 50 15.96 6.26 -3.74
C ASN A 50 15.77 7.74 -3.33
N ALA A 51 14.58 8.13 -2.89
CA ALA A 51 14.27 9.49 -2.50
C ALA A 51 14.81 9.84 -1.10
N THR A 52 15.10 11.12 -0.88
CA THR A 52 15.56 11.61 0.43
C THR A 52 14.46 11.44 1.50
N TRP A 53 14.83 11.40 2.78
CA TRP A 53 13.84 11.23 3.85
C TRP A 53 12.89 12.43 3.99
N SER A 54 13.30 13.62 3.56
CA SER A 54 12.50 14.83 3.54
C SER A 54 11.51 14.86 2.38
N GLU A 55 11.80 14.20 1.26
CA GLU A 55 10.92 14.12 0.11
C GLU A 55 9.69 13.24 0.39
N HIS A 56 8.51 13.79 0.14
CA HIS A 56 7.25 13.07 0.21
C HIS A 56 6.34 13.57 -0.91
N GLN A 57 5.85 12.66 -1.73
CA GLN A 57 4.88 12.98 -2.77
C GLN A 57 3.49 12.58 -2.31
N CYS A 58 2.54 13.51 -2.36
CA CYS A 58 1.13 13.15 -2.24
C CYS A 58 0.71 12.43 -3.53
N LEU A 59 0.34 11.15 -3.42
CA LEU A 59 -0.21 10.39 -4.54
C LEU A 59 -1.70 10.63 -4.66
N VAL A 60 -2.39 10.65 -3.52
CA VAL A 60 -3.84 10.72 -3.42
C VAL A 60 -4.22 11.55 -2.23
N ARG A 61 -5.23 12.39 -2.40
CA ARG A 61 -5.96 13.03 -1.31
C ARG A 61 -7.41 13.13 -1.75
N ASP A 62 -8.30 12.55 -0.96
CA ASP A 62 -9.72 12.47 -1.29
C ASP A 62 -10.55 12.24 -0.02
N SER A 63 -11.87 12.14 -0.17
CA SER A 63 -12.80 11.84 0.91
C SER A 63 -13.94 10.95 0.45
N VAL A 64 -14.35 10.03 1.32
CA VAL A 64 -15.51 9.15 1.12
C VAL A 64 -16.50 9.34 2.27
N VAL A 65 -17.77 9.05 2.02
CA VAL A 65 -18.76 8.93 3.10
C VAL A 65 -18.69 7.50 3.62
N PHE A 66 -18.41 7.34 4.91
CA PHE A 66 -18.37 6.02 5.53
C PHE A 66 -19.58 5.87 6.46
N PRO A 67 -20.47 4.88 6.22
CA PRO A 67 -21.78 4.82 6.87
C PRO A 67 -21.71 4.47 8.37
N SER A 68 -20.59 3.95 8.84
CA SER A 68 -20.43 3.48 10.22
C SER A 68 -19.31 4.23 10.96
N PRO A 69 -19.46 4.46 12.27
CA PRO A 69 -18.38 5.02 13.07
C PRO A 69 -17.21 4.02 13.13
N LEU A 70 -15.98 4.54 13.02
CA LEU A 70 -14.77 3.74 13.18
C LEU A 70 -14.36 3.79 14.64
N LEU A 71 -14.61 2.70 15.37
CA LEU A 71 -14.45 2.67 16.82
C LEU A 71 -13.14 2.01 17.25
N SER A 72 -12.50 1.28 16.34
CA SER A 72 -11.27 0.55 16.58
C SER A 72 -10.24 0.79 15.47
N THR A 73 -8.99 0.42 15.75
CA THR A 73 -7.92 0.44 14.75
C THR A 73 -8.22 -0.54 13.60
N GLU A 74 -8.84 -1.68 13.92
CA GLU A 74 -9.27 -2.70 12.96
C GLU A 74 -10.30 -2.13 11.98
N ASP A 75 -11.27 -1.34 12.45
CA ASP A 75 -12.26 -0.68 11.58
C ASP A 75 -11.56 0.27 10.60
N VAL A 76 -10.58 1.04 11.09
CA VAL A 76 -9.80 1.97 10.26
C VAL A 76 -9.01 1.21 9.19
N CYS A 77 -8.35 0.12 9.56
CA CYS A 77 -7.64 -0.75 8.63
C CYS A 77 -8.59 -1.33 7.56
N HIS A 78 -9.76 -1.81 7.97
CA HIS A 78 -10.77 -2.35 7.06
C HIS A 78 -11.32 -1.29 6.10
N ALA A 79 -11.63 -0.10 6.61
CA ALA A 79 -12.09 1.04 5.80
C ALA A 79 -11.03 1.44 4.76
N LEU A 80 -9.76 1.54 5.16
CA LEU A 80 -8.64 1.84 4.27
C LEU A 80 -8.48 0.78 3.19
N ILE A 81 -8.51 -0.52 3.53
CA ILE A 81 -8.38 -1.60 2.54
C ILE A 81 -9.54 -1.57 1.54
N THR A 82 -10.77 -1.39 2.02
CA THR A 82 -11.97 -1.32 1.17
C THR A 82 -11.86 -0.16 0.19
N MET A 83 -11.56 1.03 0.69
CA MET A 83 -11.39 2.24 -0.13
C MET A 83 -10.25 2.10 -1.15
N LEU A 84 -9.11 1.52 -0.76
CA LEU A 84 -7.99 1.26 -1.68
C LEU A 84 -8.35 0.26 -2.77
N ARG A 85 -9.15 -0.76 -2.43
CA ARG A 85 -9.67 -1.72 -3.39
C ARG A 85 -10.55 -1.01 -4.41
N ASP A 86 -11.56 -0.28 -3.96
CA ASP A 86 -12.55 0.35 -4.83
C ASP A 86 -11.94 1.40 -5.77
N GLN A 87 -10.92 2.14 -5.32
CA GLN A 87 -10.37 3.25 -6.12
C GLN A 87 -9.06 2.96 -6.87
N PHE A 88 -8.22 2.03 -6.39
CA PHE A 88 -6.83 1.94 -6.87
C PHE A 88 -6.39 0.57 -7.38
N LEU A 89 -7.17 -0.49 -7.17
CA LEU A 89 -6.81 -1.80 -7.70
C LEU A 89 -7.50 -2.05 -9.05
N PRO A 90 -6.76 -2.42 -10.11
CA PRO A 90 -7.38 -2.81 -11.37
C PRO A 90 -8.28 -4.04 -11.15
N GLY A 91 -9.53 -3.95 -11.63
CA GLY A 91 -10.51 -5.04 -11.58
C GLY A 91 -11.45 -5.04 -10.37
N SER A 92 -11.54 -3.95 -9.61
CA SER A 92 -12.31 -3.93 -8.35
C SER A 92 -13.76 -3.46 -8.44
N LEU A 93 -14.32 -3.12 -9.60
CA LEU A 93 -15.79 -3.12 -9.86
C LEU A 93 -16.06 -2.88 -11.35
N GLY A 94 -16.46 -3.93 -12.07
CA GLY A 94 -17.03 -3.83 -13.44
C GLY A 94 -16.55 -4.87 -14.45
N ASP A 95 -16.74 -6.16 -14.17
CA ASP A 95 -17.36 -7.14 -15.09
C ASP A 95 -18.41 -7.92 -14.29
#